data_AF-A0A3N4EDN9-F1
#
_entry.id   AF-A0A3N4EDN9-F1
#
_cell.length_a   1.000
_cell.length_b   1.000
_cell.length_c   1.000
_cell.angle_alpha   90.00
_cell.angle_beta   90.00
_cell.angle_gamma   90.00
#
_symmetry.space_group_name_H-M   'P 1'
#
loop_
_entity.id
_entity.type
_entity.pdbx_description
1 polymer ?
#
loop_
_entity_poly.entity_id
_entity_poly.type
_entity_poly.pdbx_seq_one_letter_code
_entity_poly.pdbx_strand_id
1 'polypeptide(L)'
;MGLADLKKNASLCKNTTNIAVSIDDFIAAADLYAAGQDRPQHDAKQTITTTNADNQSNIIDFLQRKYPQYLEPMVSANKSKKQPYKHCTFTLSETAINELTLLSQQGVIAKSKLIRQLISQHFSLSPQQQKMLEANFSDQ
;
A
#
# COMPACT_ATOMS: atom_id res chain seq x y z
N MET A 1 -16.30 27.18 -5.73
CA MET A 1 -15.62 27.19 -7.04
C MET A 1 -16.59 26.65 -8.07
N GLY A 2 -16.77 27.35 -9.19
CA GLY A 2 -17.82 27.04 -10.17
C GLY A 2 -17.38 25.94 -11.13
N LEU A 3 -18.35 25.24 -11.74
CA LEU A 3 -18.09 24.18 -12.73
C LEU A 3 -17.23 24.63 -13.93
N ALA A 4 -17.07 25.94 -14.15
CA ALA A 4 -16.19 26.51 -15.17
C ALA A 4 -14.68 26.31 -14.88
N ASP A 5 -14.29 26.12 -13.62
CA ASP A 5 -12.87 26.03 -13.23
C ASP A 5 -12.27 24.63 -13.50
N LEU A 6 -13.11 23.59 -13.65
CA LEU A 6 -12.67 22.20 -13.80
C LEU A 6 -12.15 21.83 -15.21
N LYS A 7 -12.35 22.68 -16.23
CA LYS A 7 -12.10 22.30 -17.63
C LYS A 7 -10.65 22.49 -18.13
N LYS A 8 -9.75 23.08 -17.34
CA LYS A 8 -8.41 23.47 -17.87
C LYS A 8 -7.26 22.49 -17.58
N ASN A 9 -7.48 21.41 -16.81
CA ASN A 9 -6.42 20.46 -16.44
C ASN A 9 -6.60 19.03 -16.97
N ALA A 10 -7.62 18.77 -17.80
CA ALA A 10 -7.92 17.42 -18.29
C ALA A 10 -7.01 16.94 -19.44
N SER A 11 -6.20 17.83 -20.04
CA SER A 11 -5.45 17.54 -21.27
C SER A 11 -4.00 17.08 -21.05
N LEU A 12 -3.63 16.66 -19.83
CA LEU A 12 -2.27 16.17 -19.53
C LEU A 12 -2.18 14.64 -19.38
N CYS A 13 -2.98 13.89 -20.13
CA CYS A 13 -2.69 12.49 -20.43
C CYS A 13 -1.84 12.42 -21.71
N LYS A 14 -0.59 11.99 -21.55
CA LYS A 14 0.30 11.67 -22.68
C LYS A 14 -0.20 10.37 -23.30
N ASN A 15 -0.91 10.46 -24.42
CA ASN A 15 -1.32 9.29 -25.19
C ASN A 15 -0.12 8.79 -25.99
N THR A 16 0.77 8.02 -25.35
CA THR A 16 1.85 7.30 -26.04
C THR A 16 1.68 5.81 -25.85
N THR A 17 0.64 5.28 -26.47
CA THR A 17 0.57 3.88 -26.89
C THR A 17 0.03 3.90 -28.31
N ASN A 18 0.92 4.09 -29.29
CA ASN A 18 0.65 3.64 -30.65
C ASN A 18 0.66 2.11 -30.63
N ILE A 19 -0.37 1.53 -30.02
CA ILE A 19 -0.69 0.11 -30.16
C ILE A 19 -1.44 0.03 -31.48
N ALA A 20 -0.70 0.08 -32.58
CA ALA A 20 -1.19 -0.39 -33.87
C ALA A 20 -1.12 -1.91 -33.85
N VAL A 21 -1.97 -2.54 -33.03
CA VAL A 21 -2.19 -3.99 -33.11
C VAL A 21 -3.01 -4.21 -34.37
N SER A 22 -2.44 -4.93 -35.33
CA SER A 22 -3.18 -5.36 -36.52
C SER A 22 -4.36 -6.22 -36.07
N ILE A 23 -5.48 -6.12 -36.79
CA ILE A 23 -6.70 -6.90 -36.51
C ILE A 23 -6.35 -8.39 -36.45
N ASP A 24 -5.44 -8.85 -37.33
CA ASP A 24 -5.00 -10.23 -37.37
C ASP A 24 -4.21 -10.67 -36.11
N ASP A 25 -3.44 -9.79 -35.49
CA ASP A 25 -2.71 -10.11 -34.24
C ASP A 25 -3.66 -10.17 -33.04
N PHE A 26 -4.70 -9.34 -33.03
CA PHE A 26 -5.75 -9.41 -32.02
C PHE A 26 -6.57 -10.71 -32.11
N ILE A 27 -6.94 -11.11 -33.33
CA ILE A 27 -7.69 -12.36 -33.57
C ILE A 27 -6.86 -13.56 -33.13
N ALA A 28 -5.60 -13.64 -33.56
CA ALA A 28 -4.71 -14.73 -33.16
C ALA A 28 -4.49 -14.77 -31.64
N ALA A 29 -4.40 -13.62 -30.97
CA ALA A 29 -4.29 -13.56 -29.51
C ALA A 29 -5.57 -14.06 -28.81
N ALA A 30 -6.75 -13.72 -29.34
CA ALA A 30 -8.03 -14.13 -28.78
C ALA A 30 -8.25 -15.65 -28.89
N ASP A 31 -7.85 -16.26 -30.00
CA ASP A 31 -7.97 -17.72 -30.19
C ASP A 31 -7.09 -18.49 -29.20
N LEU A 32 -5.86 -18.02 -28.98
CA LEU A 32 -4.96 -18.61 -27.98
C LEU A 32 -5.51 -18.46 -26.56
N TYR A 33 -6.10 -17.32 -26.24
CA TYR A 33 -6.74 -17.09 -24.94
C TYR A 33 -7.96 -18.00 -24.74
N ALA A 34 -8.81 -18.15 -25.76
CA ALA A 34 -9.95 -19.06 -25.72
C ALA A 34 -9.53 -20.53 -25.56
N ALA A 35 -8.37 -20.90 -26.10
CA ALA A 35 -7.75 -22.21 -25.91
C ALA A 35 -7.06 -22.37 -24.54
N GLY A 36 -7.04 -21.33 -23.70
CA GLY A 36 -6.43 -21.35 -22.37
C GLY A 36 -4.90 -21.24 -22.38
N GLN A 37 -4.30 -20.76 -23.47
CA GLN A 37 -2.87 -20.47 -23.53
C GLN A 37 -2.60 -19.02 -23.13
N ASP A 38 -1.95 -18.83 -21.98
CA ASP A 38 -1.51 -17.52 -21.52
C ASP A 38 -0.33 -17.03 -22.39
N ARG A 39 -0.48 -15.88 -23.07
CA ARG A 39 0.66 -15.21 -23.70
C ARG A 39 1.63 -14.71 -22.61
N PRO A 40 2.95 -14.91 -22.76
CA PRO A 40 3.91 -14.16 -21.97
C PRO A 40 3.73 -12.67 -22.27
N GLN A 41 3.65 -11.86 -21.22
CA GLN A 41 3.68 -10.40 -21.32
C GLN A 41 4.85 -10.00 -22.24
N HIS A 42 4.62 -9.05 -23.15
CA HIS A 42 5.65 -8.45 -23.98
C HIS A 42 6.67 -7.69 -23.11
N ASP A 43 7.55 -8.42 -22.43
CA ASP A 43 8.88 -7.95 -22.09
C ASP A 43 9.80 -8.43 -23.20
N ALA A 44 10.41 -7.48 -23.90
CA ALA A 44 11.42 -7.77 -24.90
C ALA A 44 12.52 -8.66 -24.30
N LYS A 45 12.61 -9.93 -24.72
CA LYS A 45 13.83 -10.73 -24.98
C LYS A 45 13.49 -12.16 -25.41
N GLN A 46 14.28 -12.63 -26.37
CA GLN A 46 14.14 -13.87 -27.13
C GLN A 46 14.50 -15.12 -26.31
N THR A 47 13.83 -16.26 -26.61
CA THR A 47 14.30 -17.68 -26.60
C THR A 47 14.99 -18.23 -25.32
N ILE A 48 14.64 -19.38 -24.72
CA ILE A 48 14.99 -20.76 -25.14
C ILE A 48 14.27 -21.80 -24.21
N THR A 49 13.63 -22.80 -24.83
CA THR A 49 13.31 -24.22 -24.49
C THR A 49 13.20 -24.80 -23.04
N THR A 50 12.11 -25.60 -22.84
CA THR A 50 11.98 -26.93 -22.13
C THR A 50 12.35 -27.00 -20.64
N THR A 51 11.65 -27.65 -19.69
CA THR A 51 10.61 -28.71 -19.62
C THR A 51 10.06 -28.79 -18.18
N ASN A 52 8.76 -29.10 -18.05
CA ASN A 52 8.11 -29.99 -17.06
C ASN A 52 8.40 -29.96 -15.55
N ALA A 53 7.30 -30.17 -14.80
CA ALA A 53 7.15 -30.27 -13.33
C ALA A 53 7.08 -28.87 -12.68
N ASP A 54 5.97 -28.45 -12.07
CA ASP A 54 5.25 -29.14 -11.01
C ASP A 54 3.73 -28.89 -11.07
N ASN A 55 2.98 -29.98 -11.17
CA ASN A 55 1.62 -30.04 -10.68
C ASN A 55 1.65 -30.03 -9.14
N GLN A 56 0.56 -29.51 -8.56
CA GLN A 56 0.10 -29.64 -7.17
C GLN A 56 0.48 -28.51 -6.22
N SER A 57 -0.48 -27.61 -5.93
CA SER A 57 -0.79 -27.11 -4.57
C SER A 57 -1.81 -25.95 -4.53
N ASN A 58 -3.03 -26.11 -5.06
CA ASN A 58 -4.09 -25.09 -4.89
C ASN A 58 -5.36 -25.59 -4.17
N ILE A 59 -5.30 -26.74 -3.47
CA ILE A 59 -6.43 -27.24 -2.66
C ILE A 59 -6.35 -26.74 -1.20
N ILE A 60 -5.24 -26.12 -0.77
CA ILE A 60 -5.04 -25.61 0.59
C ILE A 60 -5.18 -24.07 0.63
N ASP A 61 -6.37 -23.54 0.33
CA ASP A 61 -6.64 -22.10 0.58
C ASP A 61 -8.04 -21.82 1.15
N PHE A 62 -8.99 -22.74 1.02
CA PHE A 62 -10.37 -22.48 1.46
C PHE A 62 -10.54 -22.51 2.99
N LEU A 63 -9.84 -23.38 3.71
CA LEU A 63 -9.96 -23.50 5.18
C LEU A 63 -9.05 -22.52 5.94
N GLN A 64 -7.98 -22.04 5.31
CA GLN A 64 -7.00 -21.15 5.95
C GLN A 64 -7.54 -19.73 6.17
N ARG A 65 -8.56 -19.33 5.39
CA ARG A 65 -9.21 -18.02 5.48
C ARG A 65 -10.13 -17.84 6.69
N LYS A 66 -10.58 -18.93 7.33
CA LYS A 66 -11.56 -18.86 8.44
C LYS A 66 -10.91 -18.67 9.81
N TYR A 67 -9.61 -18.95 9.94
CA TYR A 67 -8.84 -18.77 11.17
C TYR A 67 -7.42 -18.31 10.81
N PRO A 68 -7.14 -16.99 10.78
CA PRO A 68 -5.76 -16.53 10.63
C PRO A 68 -4.99 -16.90 11.90
N GLN A 69 -4.28 -18.03 11.88
CA GLN A 69 -3.19 -18.28 12.80
C GLN A 69 -2.11 -17.24 12.49
N TYR A 70 -1.88 -16.35 13.44
CA TYR A 70 -0.83 -15.35 13.40
C TYR A 70 0.53 -16.06 13.49
N LEU A 71 1.18 -16.24 12.34
CA LEU A 71 2.56 -16.65 12.25
C LEU A 71 3.36 -15.50 11.64
N GLU A 72 4.23 -14.93 12.46
CA GLU A 72 5.18 -13.87 12.11
C GLU A 72 6.09 -14.28 10.95
N PRO A 73 6.17 -13.51 9.85
CA PRO A 73 7.08 -13.82 8.75
C PRO A 73 8.53 -13.49 9.11
N MET A 74 9.37 -14.52 9.09
CA MET A 74 10.82 -14.42 9.21
C MET A 74 11.41 -13.54 8.10
N VAL A 75 12.35 -12.68 8.51
CA VAL A 75 12.96 -11.58 7.77
C VAL A 75 13.72 -12.09 6.54
N SER A 76 13.13 -11.93 5.35
CA SER A 76 13.88 -11.95 4.10
C SER A 76 14.28 -10.53 3.73
N ALA A 77 15.59 -10.28 3.74
CA ALA A 77 16.25 -9.02 3.40
C ALA A 77 16.10 -8.68 1.91
N ASN A 78 14.86 -8.43 1.47
CA ASN A 78 14.58 -7.78 0.20
C ASN A 78 14.46 -6.29 0.49
N LYS A 79 15.07 -5.45 -0.36
CA LYS A 79 14.89 -3.98 -0.36
C LYS A 79 13.39 -3.68 -0.27
N SER A 80 12.90 -3.49 0.94
CA SER A 80 11.47 -3.46 1.19
C SER A 80 10.99 -2.16 0.58
N LYS A 81 10.26 -2.27 -0.52
CA LYS A 81 9.47 -1.16 -1.04
C LYS A 81 8.65 -0.70 0.17
N LYS A 82 8.98 0.48 0.71
CA LYS A 82 8.33 1.01 1.92
C LYS A 82 6.84 0.99 1.64
N GLN A 83 6.12 0.14 2.39
CA GLN A 83 4.68 0.06 2.23
C GLN A 83 4.09 1.45 2.49
N PRO A 84 3.09 1.88 1.69
CA PRO A 84 2.48 3.18 1.90
C PRO A 84 1.84 3.24 3.30
N TYR A 85 1.97 4.39 3.96
CA TYR A 85 1.30 4.63 5.23
C TYR A 85 -0.22 4.50 5.05
N LYS A 86 -0.87 3.88 6.03
CA LYS A 86 -2.34 3.79 6.07
C LYS A 86 -2.91 5.09 6.64
N HIS A 87 -4.01 5.54 6.07
CA HIS A 87 -4.74 6.70 6.57
C HIS A 87 -5.64 6.31 7.74
N CYS A 88 -5.77 7.21 8.71
CA CYS A 88 -6.68 7.09 9.85
C CYS A 88 -7.20 8.48 10.23
N THR A 89 -8.39 8.51 10.81
CA THR A 89 -9.04 9.71 11.34
C THR A 89 -9.21 9.54 12.84
N PHE A 90 -8.85 10.56 13.61
CA PHE A 90 -9.00 10.59 15.06
C PHE A 90 -9.86 11.76 15.47
N THR A 91 -10.66 11.57 16.52
CA THR A 91 -11.38 12.66 17.19
C THR A 91 -10.49 13.22 18.28
N LEU A 92 -10.25 14.54 18.25
CA LEU A 92 -9.42 15.25 19.21
C LEU A 92 -10.19 16.46 19.74
N SER A 93 -9.87 16.91 20.95
CA SER A 93 -10.38 18.19 21.46
C SER A 93 -9.80 19.36 20.66
N GLU A 94 -10.51 20.49 20.65
CA GLU A 94 -10.03 21.70 19.98
C GLU A 94 -8.69 22.19 20.55
N THR A 95 -8.53 22.08 21.88
CA THR A 95 -7.27 22.40 22.57
C THR A 95 -6.11 21.55 22.06
N ALA A 96 -6.30 20.24 21.95
CA ALA A 96 -5.27 19.32 21.46
C ALA A 96 -4.92 19.58 19.98
N ILE A 97 -5.90 19.95 19.14
CA ILE A 97 -5.63 20.32 17.75
C ILE A 97 -4.75 21.58 17.68
N ASN A 98 -5.00 22.57 18.54
CA ASN A 98 -4.21 23.80 18.60
C ASN A 98 -2.79 23.54 19.10
N GLU A 99 -2.63 22.77 20.18
CA GLU A 99 -1.32 22.37 20.71
C GLU A 99 -0.51 21.58 19.68
N LEU A 100 -1.11 20.59 19.02
CA LEU A 100 -0.47 19.81 17.97
C LEU A 100 -0.02 20.71 16.80
N THR A 101 -0.81 21.73 16.47
CA THR A 101 -0.50 22.69 15.41
C THR A 101 0.67 23.60 15.79
N LEU A 102 0.68 24.10 17.03
CA LEU A 102 1.76 24.92 17.56
C LEU A 102 3.08 24.14 17.61
N LEU A 103 3.08 22.91 18.13
CA LEU A 103 4.27 22.05 18.17
C LEU A 103 4.81 21.75 16.77
N SER A 104 3.91 21.51 15.81
CA SER A 104 4.26 21.26 14.41
C SER A 104 4.96 22.48 13.77
N GLN A 105 4.47 23.69 14.05
CA GLN A 105 5.05 24.94 13.55
C GLN A 105 6.41 25.24 14.17
N GLN A 106 6.54 25.10 15.49
CA GLN A 106 7.79 25.35 16.21
C GLN A 106 8.90 24.38 15.81
N GLY A 107 8.58 23.10 15.70
CA GLY A 107 9.55 22.06 15.34
C GLY A 107 9.83 21.93 13.84
N VAL A 108 9.09 22.64 12.98
CA VAL A 108 9.09 22.46 11.52
C VAL A 108 8.91 20.97 11.14
N ILE A 109 8.04 20.29 11.87
CA ILE A 109 7.73 18.86 11.70
C ILE A 109 6.26 18.73 11.35
N ALA A 110 5.93 17.90 10.35
CA ALA A 110 4.54 17.64 9.99
C ALA A 110 3.76 16.98 11.15
N LYS A 111 2.51 17.40 11.37
CA LYS A 111 1.61 16.86 12.42
C LYS A 111 1.58 15.32 12.46
N SER A 112 1.44 14.68 11.29
CA SER A 112 1.41 13.21 11.21
C SER A 112 2.72 12.55 11.61
N LYS A 113 3.87 13.21 11.38
CA LYS A 113 5.18 12.72 11.81
C LYS A 113 5.34 12.84 13.32
N LEU A 114 4.89 13.96 13.90
CA LEU A 114 4.90 14.17 15.35
C LEU A 114 4.07 13.10 16.07
N ILE A 115 2.85 12.83 15.60
CA ILE A 115 2.00 11.75 16.15
C ILE A 115 2.73 10.40 16.11
N ARG A 116 3.36 10.05 14.97
CA ARG A 116 4.13 8.79 14.87
C ARG A 116 5.30 8.72 15.85
N GLN A 117 6.00 9.84 16.07
CA GLN A 117 7.10 9.90 17.03
C GLN A 117 6.61 9.72 18.46
N LEU A 118 5.52 10.40 18.85
CA LEU A 118 4.91 10.25 20.17
C LEU A 118 4.45 8.82 20.42
N ILE A 119 3.81 8.19 19.44
CA ILE A 119 3.41 6.77 19.52
C ILE A 119 4.63 5.87 19.70
N SER A 120 5.68 6.07 18.90
CA SER A 120 6.91 5.27 19.00
C SER A 120 7.59 5.44 20.34
N GLN A 121 7.63 6.67 20.88
CA GLN A 121 8.19 6.96 22.19
C GLN A 121 7.39 6.25 23.28
N HIS A 122 6.06 6.39 23.28
CA HIS A 122 5.20 5.76 24.28
C HIS A 122 5.32 4.22 24.24
N PHE A 123 5.31 3.65 23.03
CA PHE A 123 5.48 2.20 22.84
C PHE A 123 6.83 1.67 23.32
N SER A 124 7.88 2.49 23.26
CA SER A 124 9.22 2.09 23.70
C SER A 124 9.41 2.12 25.23
N LEU A 125 8.47 2.71 25.98
CA LEU A 125 8.53 2.77 27.44
C LEU A 125 8.18 1.42 28.08
N SER A 126 8.73 1.17 29.27
CA SER A 126 8.37 -0.03 30.05
C SER A 126 6.90 0.04 30.53
N PRO A 127 6.22 -1.10 30.76
CA PRO A 127 4.83 -1.11 31.23
C PRO A 127 4.61 -0.33 32.54
N GLN A 128 5.61 -0.33 33.43
CA GLN A 128 5.56 0.45 34.67
C GLN A 128 5.59 1.96 34.40
N GLN A 129 6.45 2.42 33.50
CA GLN A 129 6.54 3.83 33.11
C GLN A 129 5.28 4.31 32.38
N GLN A 130 4.69 3.47 31.52
CA GLN A 130 3.43 3.78 30.86
C GLN A 130 2.32 4.01 31.90
N LYS A 131 2.19 3.09 32.86
CA LYS A 131 1.20 3.21 33.94
C LYS A 131 1.39 4.47 34.80
N MET A 132 2.65 4.84 35.06
CA MET A 132 2.95 6.09 35.78
C MET A 132 2.56 7.34 34.97
N LEU A 133 2.78 7.33 33.65
CA LEU A 133 2.36 8.43 32.79
C LEU A 133 0.83 8.54 32.75
N GLU A 134 0.13 7.43 32.54
CA GLU A 134 -1.35 7.42 32.52
C GLU A 134 -1.95 7.96 33.82
N ALA A 135 -1.35 7.63 34.97
CA ALA A 135 -1.78 8.18 36.26
C ALA A 135 -1.68 9.72 36.32
N ASN A 136 -0.69 10.33 35.65
CA ASN A 136 -0.54 11.79 35.63
C ASN A 136 -1.54 12.49 34.68
N PHE A 137 -2.12 11.76 33.74
CA PHE A 137 -3.07 12.32 32.76
C PHE A 137 -4.55 12.06 33.11
N SER A 138 -4.83 11.33 34.20
CA SER A 138 -6.19 10.90 34.54
C SER A 138 -7.08 11.98 35.19
N ASP A 139 -6.55 13.19 35.40
CA ASP A 139 -7.22 14.29 36.12
C ASP A 139 -7.73 15.44 35.22
N GLN A 140 -8.04 15.18 33.94
CA GLN A 140 -8.65 16.18 33.03
C GLN A 140 -10.04 15.79 32.51
#